data_AF-A0A532T9M4-F1
#
_entry.id   AF-A0A532T9M4-F1
#
_cell.length_a   1.000
_cell.length_b   1.000
_cell.length_c   1.000
_cell.angle_alpha   90.00
_cell.angle_beta   90.00
_cell.angle_gamma   90.00
#
_symmetry.space_group_name_H-M   'P 1'
#
loop_
_entity.id
_entity.type
_entity.pdbx_description
1 polymer ?
#
loop_
_entity_poly.entity_id
_entity_poly.type
_entity_poly.pdbx_seq_one_letter_code
_entity_poly.pdbx_strand_id
1 'polypeptide(L)' 'IMTINLVYPFKEPIADEISELYHKFHSIIKAVTDWRIAEKKIEIVLAVGEFGVIKDLYQAISKIKDIISSIHEVIID' A
#
# COMPACT_ATOMS: atom_id res chain seq x y z
N ILE A 1 -4.86 14.06 1.11
CA ILE A 1 -4.87 12.76 0.36
C ILE A 1 -3.50 12.14 0.52
N MET A 2 -3.33 10.82 0.48
CA MET A 2 -2.01 10.21 0.63
C MET A 2 -1.73 9.13 -0.41
N THR A 3 -0.46 8.95 -0.74
CA THR A 3 0.03 7.78 -1.45
C THR A 3 0.87 6.92 -0.52
N ILE A 4 0.67 5.60 -0.58
CA ILE A 4 1.52 4.61 0.07
C ILE A 4 2.25 3.86 -1.04
N ASN A 5 3.58 3.96 -1.07
CA ASN A 5 4.40 3.28 -2.06
C ASN A 5 4.99 2.01 -1.45
N LEU A 6 4.89 0.88 -2.15
CA LEU A 6 5.39 -0.42 -1.72
C LEU A 6 6.39 -0.97 -2.73
N VAL A 7 7.44 -1.63 -2.23
CA VAL A 7 8.36 -2.43 -3.04
C VAL A 7 8.62 -3.75 -2.31
N TYR A 8 8.33 -4.88 -2.96
CA TYR A 8 8.44 -6.19 -2.33
C TYR A 8 8.76 -7.28 -3.37
N PRO A 9 9.35 -8.43 -2.96
CA PRO A 9 9.60 -9.54 -3.89
C PRO A 9 8.28 -10.16 -4.33
N PHE A 10 8.15 -10.49 -5.62
CA PHE A 10 6.91 -11.05 -6.16
C PHE A 10 6.75 -12.52 -5.74
N LYS A 11 6.21 -12.72 -4.53
CA LYS A 11 5.94 -14.03 -3.90
C LYS A 11 4.47 -14.08 -3.46
N GLU A 12 3.81 -15.20 -3.71
CA GLU A 12 2.37 -15.41 -3.40
C GLU A 12 2.01 -15.05 -1.94
N PRO A 13 2.75 -15.49 -0.90
CA PRO A 13 2.37 -15.20 0.48
C PRO A 13 2.28 -13.70 0.81
N ILE A 14 3.20 -12.90 0.25
CA ILE A 14 3.21 -11.45 0.47
C ILE A 14 2.04 -10.79 -0.25
N ALA A 15 1.73 -11.25 -1.47
CA ALA A 15 0.62 -10.73 -2.25
C ALA A 15 -0.74 -11.02 -1.56
N ASP A 16 -0.89 -12.19 -0.94
CA ASP A 16 -2.09 -12.56 -0.19
C ASP A 16 -2.27 -11.70 1.06
N GLU A 17 -1.21 -11.51 1.86
CA GLU A 17 -1.24 -10.63 3.04
C GLU A 17 -1.63 -9.18 2.67
N ILE A 18 -1.08 -8.65 1.58
CA ILE A 18 -1.45 -7.31 1.08
C ILE A 18 -2.91 -7.28 0.64
N SER A 19 -3.37 -8.31 -0.07
CA SER A 19 -4.76 -8.39 -0.56
C SER A 19 -5.76 -8.38 0.59
N GLU A 20 -5.50 -9.13 1.66
CA GLU A 20 -6.33 -9.13 2.88
C GLU A 20 -6.38 -7.75 3.54
N LEU A 21 -5.24 -7.06 3.65
CA LEU A 21 -5.20 -5.69 4.15
C LEU A 21 -6.00 -4.75 3.26
N TYR A 22 -5.84 -4.81 1.94
CA TYR A 22 -6.58 -3.96 1.02
C TYR A 22 -8.08 -4.21 1.10
N HIS A 23 -8.50 -5.47 1.27
CA HIS A 23 -9.89 -5.78 1.51
C HIS A 23 -10.40 -5.14 2.82
N LYS A 24 -9.63 -5.22 3.91
CA LYS A 24 -9.99 -4.61 5.20
C LYS A 24 -10.11 -3.08 5.13
N PHE A 25 -9.25 -2.43 4.34
CA PHE A 25 -9.18 -0.97 4.21
C PHE A 25 -9.80 -0.45 2.89
N HIS A 26 -10.64 -1.25 2.23
CA HIS A 26 -11.17 -0.97 0.89
C HIS A 26 -11.91 0.37 0.79
N SER A 27 -12.48 0.86 1.90
CA SER A 27 -13.24 2.11 1.94
C SER A 27 -12.37 3.35 1.71
N ILE A 28 -11.11 3.31 2.15
CA ILE A 28 -10.16 4.43 2.01
C ILE A 28 -9.26 4.30 0.78
N ILE A 29 -9.06 3.09 0.24
CA ILE A 29 -8.24 2.86 -0.95
C ILE A 29 -9.05 3.25 -2.19
N LYS A 30 -8.55 4.21 -2.98
CA LYS A 30 -9.23 4.72 -4.18
C LYS A 30 -8.64 4.20 -5.47
N ALA A 31 -7.33 3.94 -5.48
CA ALA A 31 -6.65 3.34 -6.61
C ALA A 31 -5.40 2.60 -6.12
N VAL A 32 -5.05 1.54 -6.82
CA VAL A 32 -3.77 0.86 -6.69
C VAL A 32 -3.21 0.74 -8.10
N THR A 33 -1.99 1.23 -8.30
CA THR A 33 -1.25 1.04 -9.55
C THR A 33 0.00 0.24 -9.24
N ASP A 34 0.25 -0.81 -10.02
CA ASP A 34 1.41 -1.67 -9.81
C ASP A 34 2.21 -1.96 -11.08
N TRP A 35 3.48 -2.28 -10.85
CA TRP A 35 4.42 -2.72 -11.87
C TRP A 35 5.24 -3.90 -11.37
N ARG A 36 5.62 -4.77 -12.29
CA ARG A 36 6.60 -5.83 -12.04
C ARG A 36 7.92 -5.44 -12.70
N ILE A 37 8.97 -5.33 -11.91
CA ILE A 37 10.31 -4.98 -12.38
C ILE A 37 11.28 -6.02 -11.81
N ALA A 38 11.88 -6.82 -12.70
CA ALA A 38 12.63 -8.01 -12.33
C ALA A 38 11.81 -8.91 -11.38
N GLU A 39 12.39 -9.35 -10.26
CA GLU A 39 11.73 -10.21 -9.26
C GLU A 39 10.93 -9.42 -8.19
N LYS A 40 10.70 -8.13 -8.42
CA LYS A 40 10.01 -7.25 -7.48
C LYS A 40 8.71 -6.71 -8.07
N LYS A 41 7.75 -6.47 -7.17
CA LYS A 41 6.55 -5.70 -7.44
C LYS A 41 6.67 -4.33 -6.78
N ILE A 42 6.29 -3.30 -7.51
CA ILE A 42 6.22 -1.92 -7.04
C ILE A 42 4.76 -1.50 -7.10
N GLU A 43 4.22 -0.99 -6.00
CA GLU A 43 2.83 -0.51 -5.94
C GLU A 43 2.76 0.92 -5.44
N ILE A 44 1.78 1.67 -5.93
CA ILE A 44 1.39 2.96 -5.40
C ILE A 44 -0.10 2.89 -5.08
N VAL A 45 -0.43 3.05 -3.80
CA VAL A 45 -1.80 3.04 -3.29
C VAL A 45 -2.23 4.47 -3.04
N LEU A 46 -3.29 4.93 -3.71
CA LEU A 46 -3.95 6.19 -3.40
C LEU A 46 -4.99 5.97 -2.30
N ALA A 47 -4.79 6.62 -1.15
CA ALA A 47 -5.69 6.56 -0.01
C ALA A 47 -6.35 7.92 0.26
N VAL A 48 -7.67 7.91 0.44
CA VAL A 48 -8.50 9.08 0.76
C VAL A 48 -9.44 8.73 1.91
N GLY A 49 -9.26 9.42 3.03
CA GLY A 49 -10.03 9.19 4.25
C GLY A 49 -9.40 9.94 5.43
N GLU A 50 -9.84 9.59 6.63
CA GLU A 50 -9.27 10.14 7.87
C GLU A 50 -7.79 9.77 8.01
N PHE A 51 -6.99 10.75 8.45
CA PHE A 51 -5.54 10.61 8.60
C PHE A 51 -5.15 9.41 9.48
N GLY A 52 -5.88 9.17 10.57
CA GLY A 52 -5.66 8.03 11.46
C GLY A 52 -5.81 6.70 10.74
N VAL A 53 -6.90 6.53 9.99
CA VAL A 53 -7.20 5.28 9.27
C VAL A 53 -6.19 5.01 8.16
N ILE A 54 -5.74 6.05 7.45
CA ILE A 54 -4.67 5.91 6.44
C ILE A 54 -3.35 5.49 7.11
N LYS A 55 -3.02 6.06 8.27
CA LYS A 55 -1.83 5.63 9.04
C LYS A 55 -1.95 4.19 9.52
N ASP A 56 -3.13 3.74 9.93
CA ASP A 56 -3.34 2.35 10.34
C ASP A 56 -3.08 1.38 9.19
N LEU A 57 -3.54 1.70 7.97
CA LEU A 57 -3.22 0.94 6.76
C LEU A 57 -1.70 0.89 6.52
N TYR A 58 -1.02 2.04 6.55
CA TYR A 58 0.43 2.09 6.36
C TYR A 58 1.19 1.28 7.42
N GLN A 59 0.81 1.38 8.69
CA GLN A 59 1.43 0.62 9.78
C GLN A 59 1.15 -0.88 9.70
N ALA A 60 0.00 -1.28 9.15
CA ALA A 60 -0.28 -2.69 8.89
C ALA A 60 0.63 -3.23 7.78
N ILE A 61 0.80 -2.47 6.69
CA ILE A 61 1.67 -2.86 5.58
C ILE A 61 3.15 -2.92 6.01
N SER A 62 3.62 -1.95 6.81
CA SER A 62 5.03 -1.91 7.24
C SER A 62 5.44 -3.05 8.18
N LYS A 63 4.47 -3.81 8.71
CA LYS A 63 4.71 -5.02 9.51
C LYS A 63 4.89 -6.27 8.65
N ILE A 64 4.50 -6.25 7.38
CA ILE A 64 4.69 -7.39 6.48
C ILE A 64 6.19 -7.50 6.18
N LYS A 65 6.72 -8.71 6.36
CA LYS A 65 8.13 -9.00 6.16
C LYS A 65 8.51 -8.78 4.69
N ASP A 66 9.72 -8.28 4.45
CA ASP A 66 10.31 -8.07 3.12
C ASP A 66 9.59 -7.01 2.24
N ILE A 67 8.70 -6.19 2.82
CA ILE A 67 8.14 -5.00 2.18
C ILE A 67 8.93 -3.75 2.58
N ILE A 68 9.36 -2.97 1.59
CA ILE A 68 9.79 -1.59 1.78
C ILE A 68 8.60 -0.70 1.49
N SER A 69 8.21 0.16 2.44
CA SER A 69 7.06 1.04 2.29
C SER A 69 7.36 2.48 2.69
N SER A 70 6.69 3.43 2.03
CA SER A 70 6.73 4.86 2.36
C SER A 70 5.35 5.49 2.17
N ILE A 71 5.08 6.58 2.86
CA ILE A 71 3.82 7.32 2.78
C ILE A 71 4.08 8.79 2.49
N HIS A 72 3.33 9.37 1.56
CA HIS A 72 3.47 10.75 1.13
C HIS A 72 2.10 11.43 1.08
N GLU A 73 2.05 12.70 1.47
CA GLU A 73 0.87 13.52 1.30
C GLU A 73 0.80 14.04 -0.15
N VAL A 74 -0.40 14.00 -0.72
CA VAL A 74 -0.72 14.61 -2.01
C VAL A 74 -1.59 15.83 -1.74
N ILE A 75 -1.08 16.99 -2.14
CA ILE A 75 -1.77 18.27 -2.15
C ILE A 75 -2.34 18.45 -3.57
N ILE A 76 -3.64 18.68 -3.67
CA ILE A 76 -4.31 19.03 -4.92
C ILE A 76 -4.66 20.51 -4.81
N ASP A 77 -4.14 21.31 -5.75
CA ASP A 77 -4.47 22.73 -5.95
C ASP A 77 -5.30 22.87 -7.23
#